data_AF-A0A2E7Q3P5-F1
#
_entry.id   AF-A0A2E7Q3P5-F1
#
_cell.length_a   1.000
_cell.length_b   1.000
_cell.length_c   1.000
_cell.angle_alpha   90.00
_cell.angle_beta   90.00
_cell.angle_gamma   90.00
#
_symmetry.space_group_name_H-M   'P 1'
#
loop_
_entity.id
_entity.type
_entity.pdbx_description
1 polymer ?
#
loop_
_entity_poly.entity_id
_entity_poly.type
_entity_poly.pdbx_seq_one_letter_code
_entity_poly.pdbx_strand_id
1 'polypeptide(L)'
;MTPGVWLAVALLLAGLAICVWAGYRMRPLVFAAVTLGGLAANALWMVAGLQADPLSPHALMAQASLVLYTVVSFGSGWLIGRVRRRFIATRVDEDTPGGQVPKTE
;
A
#
# COMPACT_ATOMS: atom_id res chain seq x y z
N MET A 1 -26.26 -9.07 8.27
CA MET A 1 -25.29 -8.06 7.77
C MET A 1 -25.66 -7.73 6.34
N THR A 2 -25.76 -6.45 5.98
CA THR A 2 -26.19 -6.03 4.63
C THR A 2 -25.08 -6.33 3.61
N PRO A 3 -25.41 -6.77 2.39
CA PRO A 3 -24.42 -7.10 1.36
C PRO A 3 -23.50 -5.92 1.01
N GLY A 4 -23.99 -4.70 1.20
CA GLY A 4 -23.23 -3.47 1.01
C GLY A 4 -22.01 -3.31 1.92
N VAL A 5 -22.10 -3.76 3.18
CA VAL A 5 -20.96 -3.69 4.12
C VAL A 5 -19.84 -4.63 3.67
N TRP A 6 -20.19 -5.84 3.23
CA TRP A 6 -19.20 -6.78 2.68
C TRP A 6 -18.51 -6.23 1.43
N LEU A 7 -19.26 -5.55 0.56
CA LEU A 7 -18.72 -4.94 -0.65
C LEU A 7 -17.74 -3.80 -0.31
N ALA A 8 -18.07 -2.96 0.66
CA ALA A 8 -17.18 -1.91 1.15
C ALA A 8 -15.88 -2.49 1.77
N VAL A 9 -16.00 -3.55 2.58
CA VAL A 9 -14.83 -4.24 3.16
C VAL A 9 -13.97 -4.87 2.08
N ALA A 10 -14.57 -5.53 1.08
CA ALA A 10 -13.83 -6.11 -0.03
C ALA A 10 -13.07 -5.05 -0.85
N LEU A 11 -13.70 -3.91 -1.14
CA LEU A 11 -13.07 -2.78 -1.81
C LEU A 11 -11.92 -2.19 -0.98
N LEU A 12 -12.10 -2.06 0.34
CA LEU A 12 -11.05 -1.61 1.24
C LEU A 12 -9.84 -2.56 1.18
N LEU A 13 -10.06 -3.86 1.35
CA LEU A 13 -9.00 -4.87 1.31
C LEU A 13 -8.27 -4.89 -0.03
N ALA A 14 -9.01 -4.81 -1.15
CA ALA A 14 -8.44 -4.71 -2.48
C ALA A 14 -7.59 -3.43 -2.63
N GLY A 15 -8.08 -2.29 -2.14
CA GLY A 15 -7.36 -1.02 -2.11
C GLY A 15 -6.06 -1.10 -1.31
N LEU A 16 -6.09 -1.69 -0.11
CA LEU A 16 -4.92 -1.87 0.73
C LEU A 16 -3.88 -2.77 0.04
N ALA A 17 -4.30 -3.86 -0.59
CA ALA A 17 -3.42 -4.73 -1.37
C ALA A 17 -2.72 -3.95 -2.52
N ILE A 18 -3.47 -3.11 -3.23
CA ILE A 18 -2.90 -2.25 -4.28
C ILE A 18 -1.94 -1.21 -3.67
N CYS A 19 -2.26 -0.62 -2.51
CA CYS A 19 -1.37 0.31 -1.81
C CYS A 19 -0.05 -0.36 -1.40
N VAL A 20 -0.08 -1.59 -0.87
CA VAL A 20 1.12 -2.38 -0.56
C VAL A 20 1.94 -2.62 -1.83
N TRP A 21 1.29 -3.03 -2.92
CA TRP A 21 1.97 -3.26 -4.20
C TRP A 21 2.58 -1.97 -4.79
N ALA A 22 1.86 -0.85 -4.70
CA ALA A 22 2.33 0.47 -5.14
C ALA A 22 3.55 0.94 -4.33
N GLY A 23 3.56 0.70 -3.01
CA GLY A 23 4.70 0.98 -2.14
C GLY A 23 5.93 0.15 -2.51
N TYR A 24 5.73 -1.15 -2.79
CA TYR A 24 6.80 -2.04 -3.24
C TYR A 24 7.45 -1.57 -4.55
N ARG A 25 6.62 -1.15 -5.52
CA ARG A 25 7.06 -0.69 -6.85
C ARG A 25 7.42 0.80 -6.92
N MET A 26 7.37 1.54 -5.81
CA MET A 26 7.62 2.99 -5.73
C MET A 26 6.76 3.80 -6.72
N ARG A 27 5.46 3.49 -6.82
CA ARG A 27 4.52 4.19 -7.71
C ARG A 27 3.52 5.06 -6.92
N PRO A 28 3.90 6.29 -6.50
CA PRO A 28 3.05 7.14 -5.65
C PRO A 28 1.76 7.61 -6.36
N LEU A 29 1.77 7.75 -7.69
CA LEU A 29 0.58 8.11 -8.46
C LEU A 29 -0.54 7.06 -8.36
N VAL A 30 -0.18 5.77 -8.37
CA VAL A 30 -1.15 4.67 -8.22
C VAL A 30 -1.74 4.69 -6.81
N PHE A 31 -0.90 4.95 -5.80
CA PHE A 31 -1.33 5.14 -4.43
C PHE A 31 -2.33 6.30 -4.29
N ALA A 32 -2.03 7.46 -4.89
CA ALA A 32 -2.91 8.62 -4.85
C ALA A 32 -4.26 8.33 -5.53
N ALA A 33 -4.24 7.70 -6.71
CA ALA A 33 -5.47 7.35 -7.44
C ALA A 33 -6.36 6.37 -6.65
N VAL A 34 -5.77 5.32 -6.06
CA VAL A 34 -6.51 4.33 -5.26
C VAL A 34 -7.04 4.95 -3.97
N THR A 35 -6.25 5.80 -3.31
CA THR A 35 -6.68 6.45 -2.06
C THR A 35 -7.83 7.42 -2.33
N LEU A 36 -7.73 8.25 -3.38
CA LEU A 36 -8.82 9.15 -3.78
C LEU A 36 -10.07 8.39 -4.23
N GLY A 37 -9.91 7.31 -5.01
CA GLY A 37 -11.01 6.45 -5.41
C GLY A 37 -11.70 5.79 -4.22
N GLY A 38 -10.93 5.28 -3.25
CA GLY A 38 -11.44 4.71 -2.00
C GLY A 38 -12.15 5.74 -1.12
N LEU A 39 -11.62 6.96 -1.03
CA LEU A 39 -12.25 8.07 -0.30
C LEU A 39 -13.60 8.44 -0.93
N ALA A 40 -13.63 8.58 -2.26
CA ALA A 40 -14.83 8.91 -3.01
C ALA A 40 -15.88 7.80 -2.92
N ALA A 41 -15.49 6.53 -3.05
CA ALA A 41 -16.38 5.38 -2.91
C ALA A 41 -16.95 5.27 -1.48
N ASN A 42 -16.12 5.51 -0.45
CA ASN A 42 -16.56 5.50 0.94
C ASN A 42 -17.55 6.64 1.22
N ALA A 43 -17.24 7.86 0.76
CA ALA A 43 -18.14 9.00 0.89
C ALA A 43 -19.47 8.76 0.16
N LEU A 44 -19.43 8.23 -1.06
CA LEU A 44 -20.61 7.88 -1.85
C LEU A 44 -21.46 6.81 -1.14
N TRP A 45 -20.81 5.80 -0.53
CA TRP A 45 -21.51 4.77 0.25
C TRP A 45 -22.19 5.32 1.50
N MET A 46 -21.57 6.26 2.22
CA MET A 46 -22.19 6.88 3.40
C MET A 46 -23.42 7.71 3.02
N VAL A 47 -23.37 8.42 1.89
CA VAL A 47 -24.51 9.22 1.38
C VAL A 47 -25.63 8.31 0.88
N ALA A 48 -25.31 7.29 0.06
CA ALA A 48 -26.31 6.44 -0.58
C ALA A 48 -26.85 5.32 0.33
N GLY A 49 -25.99 4.72 1.15
CA GLY A 49 -26.31 3.54 1.96
C GLY A 49 -26.78 3.86 3.38
N LEU A 50 -26.41 5.02 3.92
CA LEU A 50 -26.75 5.40 5.30
C LEU A 50 -27.58 6.69 5.40
N GLN A 51 -27.77 7.44 4.29
CA GLN A 51 -28.36 8.80 4.29
C GLN A 51 -27.80 9.70 5.40
N ALA A 52 -26.55 9.48 5.80
CA ALA A 52 -25.92 10.22 6.88
C ALA A 52 -25.31 11.51 6.33
N ASP A 53 -25.43 12.60 7.08
CA ASP A 53 -24.82 13.88 6.71
C ASP A 53 -23.30 13.68 6.48
N PRO A 54 -22.76 14.12 5.33
CA PRO A 54 -21.36 13.90 4.96
C PRO A 54 -20.36 14.62 5.90
N LEU A 55 -20.84 15.55 6.73
CA LEU A 55 -20.08 16.28 7.75
C LEU A 55 -20.28 15.74 9.16
N SER A 56 -20.95 14.59 9.32
CA SER A 56 -21.07 13.97 10.63
C SER A 56 -19.70 13.55 11.18
N PRO A 57 -19.47 13.65 12.51
CA PRO A 57 -18.20 13.25 13.13
C PRO A 57 -17.77 11.82 12.79
N HIS A 58 -18.75 10.94 12.59
CA HIS A 58 -18.54 9.54 12.19
C HIS A 58 -17.98 9.42 10.76
N ALA A 59 -18.44 10.24 9.82
CA ALA A 59 -17.91 10.26 8.45
C ALA A 59 -16.47 10.78 8.40
N LEU A 60 -16.15 11.81 9.19
CA LEU A 60 -14.80 12.33 9.34
C LEU A 60 -13.84 11.27 9.92
N MET A 61 -14.24 10.56 10.98
CA MET A 61 -13.43 9.46 11.52
C MET A 61 -13.26 8.31 10.51
N ALA A 62 -14.28 7.99 9.73
CA ALA A 62 -14.19 6.95 8.70
C ALA A 62 -13.19 7.33 7.59
N GLN A 63 -13.18 8.59 7.15
CA GLN A 63 -12.19 9.08 6.19
C GLN A 63 -10.78 9.11 6.77
N ALA A 64 -10.62 9.61 8.00
CA ALA A 64 -9.33 9.67 8.67
C ALA A 64 -8.71 8.28 8.87
N SER A 65 -9.51 7.30 9.30
CA SER A 65 -9.06 5.92 9.45
C SER A 65 -8.68 5.29 8.10
N LEU A 66 -9.45 5.55 7.03
CA LEU A 66 -9.11 5.04 5.70
C LEU A 66 -7.76 5.59 5.21
N VAL A 67 -7.51 6.89 5.39
CA VAL A 67 -6.21 7.51 5.06
C VAL A 67 -5.08 6.90 5.89
N LEU A 68 -5.29 6.69 7.18
CA LEU A 68 -4.27 6.09 8.03
C LEU A 68 -3.93 4.66 7.58
N TYR A 69 -4.94 3.84 7.28
CA TYR A 69 -4.73 2.49 6.77
C TYR A 69 -3.97 2.48 5.44
N THR A 70 -4.32 3.35 4.49
CA THR A 70 -3.63 3.39 3.19
C THR A 70 -2.18 3.82 3.34
N VAL A 71 -1.89 4.81 4.20
CA VAL A 71 -0.52 5.27 4.50
C VAL A 71 0.31 4.15 5.12
N VAL A 72 -0.23 3.44 6.13
CA VAL A 72 0.47 2.32 6.78
C VAL A 72 0.72 1.17 5.81
N SER A 73 -0.25 0.83 4.96
CA SER A 73 -0.09 -0.19 3.93
C SER A 73 0.95 0.18 2.89
N PHE A 74 0.96 1.42 2.41
CA PHE A 74 1.97 1.92 1.48
C PHE A 74 3.37 1.88 2.09
N GLY A 75 3.52 2.36 3.33
CA GLY A 75 4.78 2.34 4.08
C GLY A 75 5.32 0.92 4.28
N SER A 76 4.43 -0.04 4.58
CA SER A 76 4.79 -1.46 4.72
C SER A 76 5.33 -2.05 3.41
N GLY A 77 4.63 -1.82 2.30
CA GLY A 77 5.09 -2.25 0.97
C GLY A 77 6.43 -1.63 0.55
N TRP A 78 6.62 -0.36 0.87
CA TRP A 78 7.88 0.36 0.64
C TRP A 78 9.04 -0.22 1.45
N LEU A 79 8.82 -0.50 2.74
CA LEU A 79 9.81 -1.09 3.64
C LEU A 79 10.24 -2.48 3.16
N ILE A 80 9.27 -3.33 2.78
CA ILE A 80 9.53 -4.66 2.22
C ILE A 80 10.39 -4.55 0.95
N GLY A 81 10.04 -3.62 0.04
CA GLY A 81 10.83 -3.38 -1.16
C GLY A 81 12.26 -2.89 -0.87
N ARG A 82 12.44 -2.06 0.17
CA ARG A 82 13.76 -1.60 0.60
C ARG A 82 14.61 -2.72 1.22
N VAL A 83 14.01 -3.54 2.06
CA VAL A 83 14.67 -4.71 2.66
C VAL A 83 15.08 -5.70 1.56
N ARG A 84 14.18 -6.04 0.63
CA ARG A 84 14.50 -6.95 -0.49
C ARG A 84 15.64 -6.42 -1.36
N ARG A 85 15.64 -5.13 -1.70
CA ARG A 85 16.74 -4.51 -2.48
C ARG A 85 18.08 -4.60 -1.75
N ARG A 86 18.10 -4.39 -0.44
CA ARG A 86 19.32 -4.56 0.38
C ARG A 86 19.78 -6.02 0.44
N PHE A 87 18.85 -6.95 0.64
CA PHE A 87 19.17 -8.39 0.62
C PHE A 87 19.73 -8.87 -0.71
N ILE A 88 19.22 -8.37 -1.85
CA ILE A 88 19.78 -8.68 -3.17
C ILE A 88 21.19 -8.08 -3.32
N ALA A 89 21.40 -6.84 -2.87
CA ALA A 89 22.71 -6.20 -2.93
C ALA A 89 23.79 -6.86 -2.04
N THR A 90 23.39 -7.62 -1.01
CA THR A 90 24.31 -8.42 -0.17
C THR A 90 24.60 -9.81 -0.78
N ARG A 91 23.94 -10.21 -1.87
CA ARG A 91 24.38 -11.43 -2.58
C ARG A 91 25.75 -11.15 -3.15
N VAL A 92 26.74 -11.86 -2.63
CA VAL A 92 28.09 -11.92 -3.19
C VAL A 92 27.95 -12.43 -4.62
N ASP A 93 28.33 -11.61 -5.60
CA ASP A 93 28.53 -12.11 -6.97
C ASP A 93 29.63 -13.18 -6.90
N GLU A 94 29.26 -14.43 -7.15
CA GLU A 94 30.22 -15.54 -7.30
C GLU A 94 31.06 -15.39 -8.60
N ASP A 95 30.74 -14.41 -9.45
CA ASP A 95 31.47 -14.08 -10.68
C ASP A 95 32.58 -13.04 -10.44
N THR A 96 33.55 -13.37 -9.59
CA THR A 96 34.90 -12.80 -9.75
C THR A 96 35.72 -13.76 -10.62
N PRO A 97 35.83 -13.54 -11.95
CA PRO A 97 36.84 -14.22 -12.77
C PRO A 97 38.20 -13.59 -12.43
N GLY A 98 38.80 -14.02 -11.31
CA GLY A 98 39.95 -13.30 -10.77
C GLY A 98 40.54 -13.92 -9.53
N GLY A 99 40.67 -15.25 -9.48
CA GLY A 99 41.63 -15.89 -8.60
C GLY A 99 43.07 -15.58 -9.07
N GLN A 100 43.51 -14.33 -8.96
CA GLN A 100 44.94 -14.04 -8.98
C GLN A 100 45.52 -14.42 -7.62
N VAL A 101 45.98 -15.66 -7.54
CA VAL A 101 46.91 -16.10 -6.51
C VAL A 101 48.16 -15.22 -6.63
N PRO A 102 48.60 -14.52 -5.57
CA PRO A 102 49.84 -13.77 -5.62
C PRO A 102 50.97 -14.78 -5.82
N LYS A 103 51.67 -14.70 -6.96
CA LYS A 103 52.91 -15.43 -7.18
C LYS A 103 53.95 -14.84 -6.22
N THR A 104 54.29 -15.60 -5.19
CA THR A 104 55.50 -15.40 -4.40
C THR A 104 56.71 -15.65 -5.30
N GLU A 105 57.46 -14.58 -5.59
CA GLU A 105 58.84 -14.66 -6.08
C GLU A 105 59.79 -15.11 -4.97
#